data_AF-A0A316I3Y8-F1
#
_entry.id   AF-A0A316I3Y8-F1
#
_cell.length_a   1.000
_cell.length_b   1.000
_cell.length_c   1.000
_cell.angle_alpha   90.00
_cell.angle_beta   90.00
_cell.angle_gamma   90.00
#
_symmetry.space_group_name_H-M   'P 1'
#
loop_
_entity.id
_entity.type
_entity.pdbx_description
1 polymer ?
#
loop_
_entity_poly.entity_id
_entity_poly.type
_entity_poly.pdbx_seq_one_letter_code
_entity_poly.pdbx_strand_id
1 'polypeptide(L)'
;MHRISRTAVRATVGALITAGLAIGFTTPASAAASSSAIVDTSKTRAGEAFFNRSKAGSHSGKAWIDLYDAKCDAHSVYVEYRINSGGTKRHTNSGGCGTTSGVNLQTGYFAIVYRACVDVQLGGDPCSKWVADHN
;
A
#
# COMPACT_ATOMS: atom_id res chain seq x y z
N MET A 1 30.73 -0.89 -81.94
CA MET A 1 32.04 -1.55 -81.79
C MET A 1 32.56 -1.31 -80.37
N HIS A 2 32.72 -2.40 -79.61
CA HIS A 2 33.73 -2.68 -78.56
C HIS A 2 34.26 -1.64 -77.54
N ARG A 3 34.27 -2.11 -76.27
CA ARG A 3 35.20 -1.87 -75.13
C ARG A 3 34.88 -0.73 -74.15
N ILE A 4 34.38 -1.03 -72.95
CA ILE A 4 35.05 -1.49 -71.70
C ILE A 4 36.05 -0.44 -71.15
N SER A 5 35.74 0.15 -69.98
CA SER A 5 36.56 0.04 -68.75
C SER A 5 36.41 1.23 -67.80
N ARG A 6 36.17 0.92 -66.52
CA ARG A 6 36.86 1.36 -65.29
C ARG A 6 35.91 1.12 -64.11
N THR A 7 35.89 -0.07 -63.53
CA THR A 7 36.73 -0.53 -62.40
C THR A 7 36.45 0.23 -61.09
N ALA A 8 35.73 -0.47 -60.20
CA ALA A 8 35.80 -0.49 -58.72
C ALA A 8 35.54 0.84 -57.95
N VAL A 9 34.95 0.89 -56.75
CA VAL A 9 35.05 0.03 -55.56
C VAL A 9 33.79 0.20 -54.69
N ARG A 10 33.27 -0.95 -54.24
CA ARG A 10 32.46 -1.26 -53.04
C ARG A 10 32.04 -0.13 -52.07
N ALA A 11 30.76 -0.14 -51.70
CA ALA A 11 30.35 -0.19 -50.28
C ALA A 11 28.92 -0.77 -50.15
N THR A 12 28.85 -2.01 -49.68
CA THR A 12 27.66 -2.69 -49.19
C THR A 12 27.33 -2.21 -47.78
N VAL A 13 26.10 -1.73 -47.52
CA VAL A 13 25.30 -1.96 -46.30
C VAL A 13 23.85 -1.63 -46.73
N GLY A 14 22.93 -2.58 -46.88
CA GLY A 14 22.42 -3.42 -45.80
C GLY A 14 21.19 -2.72 -45.21
N ALA A 15 20.02 -2.95 -45.82
CA ALA A 15 18.75 -2.39 -45.38
C ALA A 15 18.40 -2.88 -43.98
N LEU A 16 18.35 -1.98 -42.99
CA LEU A 16 17.69 -2.26 -41.72
C LEU A 16 16.22 -1.81 -41.82
N ILE A 17 15.36 -2.82 -41.81
CA ILE A 17 13.91 -2.67 -41.67
C ILE A 17 13.64 -2.07 -40.29
N THR A 18 13.15 -0.82 -40.26
CA THR A 18 12.62 -0.20 -39.04
C THR A 18 11.27 -0.83 -38.70
N ALA A 19 11.30 -1.96 -37.99
CA ALA A 19 10.15 -2.41 -37.20
C ALA A 19 10.12 -1.55 -35.93
N GLY A 20 9.31 -0.48 -35.97
CA GLY A 20 9.04 0.36 -34.80
C GLY A 20 8.30 -0.44 -33.74
N LEU A 21 9.05 -1.05 -32.82
CA LEU A 21 8.52 -1.65 -31.61
C LEU A 21 8.02 -0.51 -30.72
N ALA A 22 6.70 -0.30 -30.68
CA ALA A 22 6.10 0.57 -29.68
C ALA A 22 6.30 -0.10 -28.31
N ILE A 23 7.36 0.31 -27.60
CA ILE A 23 7.56 0.00 -26.19
C ILE A 23 6.51 0.80 -25.43
N GLY A 24 5.30 0.26 -25.34
CA GLY A 24 4.29 0.78 -24.44
C GLY A 24 4.85 0.72 -23.03
N PHE A 25 5.21 1.89 -22.48
CA PHE A 25 5.56 2.04 -21.09
C PHE A 25 4.35 1.59 -20.26
N THR A 26 4.32 0.33 -19.85
CA THR A 26 3.47 -0.11 -18.76
C THR A 26 4.05 0.53 -17.51
N THR A 27 3.59 1.74 -17.21
CA THR A 27 3.81 2.33 -15.89
C THR A 27 3.39 1.27 -14.88
N PRO A 28 4.25 0.84 -13.94
CA PRO A 28 3.77 0.02 -12.85
C PRO A 28 2.61 0.79 -12.24
N ALA A 29 1.42 0.18 -12.25
CA ALA A 29 0.29 0.65 -11.48
C ALA A 29 0.88 0.94 -10.10
N SER A 30 0.90 2.21 -9.68
CA SER A 30 1.40 2.57 -8.37
C SER A 30 0.52 1.78 -7.39
N ALA A 31 1.03 0.64 -6.93
CA ALA A 31 0.56 -0.05 -5.76
C ALA A 31 0.63 1.04 -4.68
N ALA A 32 -0.53 1.60 -4.40
CA ALA A 32 -0.66 2.76 -3.58
C ALA A 32 -0.12 2.32 -2.23
N ALA A 33 1.02 2.87 -1.78
CA ALA A 33 1.69 2.39 -0.58
C ALA A 33 0.66 2.28 0.54
N SER A 34 0.41 1.06 1.00
CA SER A 34 -0.36 0.76 2.20
C SER A 34 0.61 0.95 3.36
N SER A 35 0.42 1.99 4.18
CA SER A 35 1.23 2.13 5.39
C SER A 35 0.65 1.25 6.50
N SER A 36 1.47 0.92 7.48
CA SER A 36 1.02 0.21 8.66
C SER A 36 1.51 0.85 9.95
N ALA A 37 0.65 0.79 10.97
CA ALA A 37 0.95 1.21 12.33
C ALA A 37 1.10 -0.04 13.18
N ILE A 38 2.32 -0.32 13.61
CA ILE A 38 2.67 -1.54 14.34
C ILE A 38 2.89 -1.21 15.80
N VAL A 39 2.22 -1.93 16.68
CA VAL A 39 2.44 -1.85 18.13
C VAL A 39 3.15 -3.11 18.60
N ASP A 40 4.28 -2.90 19.26
CA ASP A 40 5.06 -3.97 19.89
C ASP A 40 4.88 -3.90 21.41
N THR A 41 4.68 -5.05 22.05
CA THR A 41 4.71 -5.17 23.51
C THR A 41 5.72 -6.25 23.88
N SER A 42 6.56 -5.97 24.88
CA SER A 42 7.64 -6.89 25.30
C SER A 42 8.57 -7.35 24.17
N LYS A 43 8.84 -6.47 23.18
CA LYS A 43 9.64 -6.75 21.96
C LYS A 43 9.02 -7.76 21.00
N THR A 44 7.73 -8.04 21.14
CA THR A 44 6.96 -8.87 20.22
C THR A 44 5.84 -8.05 19.62
N ARG A 45 5.58 -8.25 18.32
CA ARG A 45 4.48 -7.62 17.62
C ARG A 45 3.16 -7.99 18.28
N ALA A 46 2.44 -6.99 18.78
CA ALA A 46 1.16 -7.15 19.45
C ALA A 46 -0.04 -6.93 18.54
N GLY A 47 0.04 -5.90 17.71
CA GLY A 47 -1.00 -5.61 16.74
C GLY A 47 -0.49 -4.77 15.59
N GLU A 48 -1.30 -4.73 14.54
CA GLU A 48 -1.02 -3.92 13.38
C GLU A 48 -2.31 -3.37 12.77
N ALA A 49 -2.33 -2.05 12.54
CA ALA A 49 -3.36 -1.41 11.74
C ALA A 49 -2.79 -1.13 10.34
N PHE A 50 -3.43 -1.65 9.30
CA PHE A 50 -3.06 -1.45 7.91
C PHE A 50 -4.05 -0.53 7.22
N PHE A 51 -3.56 0.54 6.59
CA PHE A 51 -4.41 1.36 5.75
C PHE A 51 -4.47 0.76 4.35
N ASN A 52 -5.68 0.46 3.88
CA ASN A 52 -5.93 -0.12 2.58
C ASN A 52 -6.90 0.76 1.77
N ARG A 53 -6.67 0.76 0.45
CA ARG A 53 -7.48 1.51 -0.52
C ARG A 53 -7.59 0.72 -1.80
N SER A 54 -8.78 0.72 -2.40
CA SER A 54 -8.98 0.14 -3.72
C SER A 54 -9.38 1.18 -4.75
N LYS A 55 -8.66 1.17 -5.88
CA LYS A 55 -8.96 2.01 -7.06
C LYS A 55 -9.84 1.29 -8.09
N ALA A 56 -10.17 0.02 -7.88
CA ALA A 56 -10.90 -0.80 -8.86
C ALA A 56 -11.75 -1.91 -8.20
N GLY A 57 -12.64 -2.54 -8.98
CA GLY A 57 -13.49 -3.64 -8.54
C GLY A 57 -14.63 -3.24 -7.58
N SER A 58 -15.20 -4.21 -6.87
CA SER A 58 -16.33 -4.03 -5.94
C SER A 58 -16.02 -3.11 -4.73
N HIS A 59 -14.73 -2.84 -4.49
CA HIS A 59 -14.24 -1.93 -3.45
C HIS A 59 -13.72 -0.60 -4.01
N SER A 60 -13.97 -0.29 -5.29
CA SER A 60 -13.48 0.94 -5.92
C SER A 60 -13.90 2.20 -5.16
N GLY A 61 -12.94 3.09 -4.91
CA GLY A 61 -13.14 4.36 -4.21
C GLY A 61 -13.32 4.21 -2.69
N LYS A 62 -13.15 3.01 -2.14
CA LYS A 62 -13.23 2.73 -0.71
C LYS A 62 -11.83 2.66 -0.11
N ALA A 63 -11.74 3.19 1.10
CA ALA A 63 -10.60 3.04 1.98
C ALA A 63 -11.07 2.39 3.28
N TRP A 64 -10.20 1.60 3.90
CA TRP A 64 -10.48 0.91 5.15
C TRP A 64 -9.19 0.73 5.94
N ILE A 65 -9.32 0.51 7.25
CA ILE A 65 -8.22 0.04 8.09
C ILE A 65 -8.49 -1.38 8.50
N ASP A 66 -7.55 -2.28 8.24
CA ASP A 66 -7.55 -3.64 8.77
C ASP A 66 -6.72 -3.68 10.04
N LEU A 67 -7.33 -4.11 11.15
CA LEU A 67 -6.68 -4.23 12.44
C LEU A 67 -6.45 -5.71 12.78
N TYR A 68 -5.18 -6.12 12.77
CA TYR A 68 -4.74 -7.47 13.05
C TYR A 68 -4.22 -7.61 14.48
N ASP A 69 -4.66 -8.66 15.16
CA ASP A 69 -4.16 -9.08 16.47
C ASP A 69 -3.10 -10.19 16.29
N ALA A 70 -1.85 -9.90 16.70
CA ALA A 70 -0.70 -10.73 16.39
C ALA A 70 -0.15 -11.54 17.58
N LYS A 71 -0.34 -11.09 18.83
CA LYS A 71 0.41 -11.62 19.99
C LYS A 71 -0.28 -12.73 20.74
N CYS A 72 -1.56 -13.00 20.44
CA CYS A 72 -2.34 -14.00 21.16
C CYS A 72 -2.30 -13.83 22.69
N ASP A 73 -2.13 -12.61 23.19
CA ASP A 73 -2.32 -12.35 24.60
C ASP A 73 -3.82 -12.14 24.89
N ALA A 74 -4.24 -12.26 26.15
CA ALA A 74 -5.63 -12.01 26.54
C ALA A 74 -6.05 -10.52 26.40
N HIS A 75 -5.26 -9.73 25.69
CA HIS A 75 -5.42 -8.31 25.50
C HIS A 75 -5.94 -8.04 24.10
N SER A 76 -7.01 -7.27 23.99
CA SER A 76 -7.54 -6.89 22.68
C SER A 76 -6.71 -5.77 22.07
N VAL A 77 -6.54 -5.78 20.75
CA VAL A 77 -5.94 -4.64 20.03
C VAL A 77 -7.02 -3.67 19.58
N TYR A 78 -6.70 -2.39 19.51
CA TYR A 78 -7.57 -1.36 18.96
C TYR A 78 -6.78 -0.36 18.11
N VAL A 79 -7.46 0.24 17.14
CA VAL A 79 -6.92 1.34 16.34
C VAL A 79 -7.62 2.63 16.74
N GLU A 80 -6.82 3.66 16.96
CA GLU A 80 -7.32 5.03 17.02
C GLU A 80 -7.05 5.73 15.71
N TYR A 81 -8.03 6.47 15.20
CA TYR A 81 -7.88 7.18 13.94
C TYR A 81 -8.64 8.51 13.94
N ARG A 82 -8.15 9.46 13.14
CA ARG A 82 -8.77 10.76 12.90
C ARG A 82 -8.79 11.02 11.40
N ILE A 83 -9.90 11.54 10.92
CA ILE A 83 -10.12 11.85 9.51
C ILE A 83 -10.25 13.37 9.38
N ASN A 84 -9.49 13.98 8.45
CA ASN A 84 -9.52 15.43 8.16
C ASN A 84 -9.44 16.30 9.43
N SER A 85 -8.55 15.96 10.37
CA SER A 85 -8.38 16.64 11.67
C SER A 85 -9.62 16.62 12.58
N GLY A 86 -10.58 15.74 12.33
CA GLY A 86 -11.73 15.53 13.20
C GLY A 86 -11.39 14.83 14.52
N GLY A 87 -12.43 14.49 15.29
CA GLY A 87 -12.29 13.79 16.56
C GLY A 87 -11.64 12.40 16.43
N THR A 88 -10.96 11.97 17.50
CA THR A 88 -10.40 10.61 17.59
C THR A 88 -11.53 9.60 17.68
N LYS A 89 -11.52 8.62 16.78
CA LYS A 89 -12.38 7.44 16.81
C LYS A 89 -11.54 6.23 17.21
N ARG A 90 -12.18 5.26 17.87
CA ARG A 90 -11.58 3.98 18.26
C ARG A 90 -12.35 2.84 17.60
N HIS A 91 -11.62 1.88 17.04
CA HIS A 91 -12.17 0.60 16.58
C HIS A 91 -11.38 -0.52 17.23
N THR A 92 -12.05 -1.45 17.91
CA THR A 92 -11.41 -2.54 18.64
C THR A 92 -11.58 -3.84 17.86
N ASN A 93 -10.52 -4.65 17.81
CA ASN A 93 -10.63 -6.04 17.38
C ASN A 93 -10.82 -6.93 18.61
N SER A 94 -12.04 -7.44 18.78
CA SER A 94 -12.41 -8.38 19.85
C SER A 94 -12.51 -9.83 19.36
N GLY A 95 -12.05 -10.13 18.14
CA GLY A 95 -12.10 -11.48 17.56
C GLY A 95 -11.11 -12.45 18.19
N GLY A 96 -10.18 -11.96 19.01
CA GLY A 96 -9.11 -12.75 19.61
C GLY A 96 -7.93 -12.93 18.65
N CYS A 97 -7.01 -13.83 19.01
CA CYS A 97 -5.75 -13.94 18.31
C CYS A 97 -5.88 -14.31 16.83
N GLY A 98 -5.04 -13.71 15.99
CA GLY A 98 -4.91 -14.08 14.59
C GLY A 98 -6.11 -13.65 13.76
N THR A 99 -7.03 -12.91 14.36
CA THR A 99 -8.18 -12.34 13.67
C THR A 99 -7.84 -10.95 13.15
N THR A 100 -8.51 -10.58 12.07
CA THR A 100 -8.44 -9.24 11.49
C THR A 100 -9.83 -8.64 11.54
N SER A 101 -9.94 -7.41 12.06
CA SER A 101 -11.17 -6.64 12.06
C SER A 101 -10.99 -5.37 11.24
N GLY A 102 -11.84 -5.19 10.23
CA GLY A 102 -11.78 -4.04 9.34
C GLY A 102 -12.76 -2.94 9.75
N VAL A 103 -12.32 -1.68 9.66
CA VAL A 103 -13.21 -0.51 9.73
C VAL A 103 -13.25 0.19 8.38
N ASN A 104 -14.44 0.25 7.78
CA ASN A 104 -14.65 1.03 6.56
C ASN A 104 -14.53 2.52 6.87
N LEU A 105 -13.75 3.22 6.05
CA LEU A 105 -13.61 4.66 6.13
C LEU A 105 -14.54 5.32 5.12
N GLN A 106 -14.54 6.65 5.10
CA GLN A 106 -15.30 7.40 4.11
C GLN A 106 -14.77 7.16 2.69
N THR A 107 -15.60 7.42 1.70
CA THR A 107 -15.22 7.43 0.28
C THR A 107 -14.83 8.84 -0.16
N GLY A 108 -14.04 8.95 -1.23
CA GLY A 108 -13.51 10.24 -1.73
C GLY A 108 -12.17 10.64 -1.11
N TYR A 109 -11.71 11.85 -1.39
CA TYR A 109 -10.40 12.34 -0.94
C TYR A 109 -10.42 12.76 0.53
N PHE A 110 -9.49 12.23 1.33
CA PHE A 110 -9.32 12.62 2.72
C PHE A 110 -7.93 12.30 3.26
N ALA A 111 -7.54 13.01 4.31
CA ALA A 111 -6.36 12.69 5.11
C ALA A 111 -6.78 11.90 6.37
N ILE A 112 -5.96 10.94 6.77
CA ILE A 112 -6.15 10.13 7.97
C ILE A 112 -4.86 10.07 8.77
N VAL A 113 -4.98 10.13 10.09
CA VAL A 113 -3.91 9.78 11.03
C VAL A 113 -4.39 8.69 11.95
N TYR A 114 -3.59 7.65 12.15
CA TYR A 114 -3.99 6.48 12.92
C TYR A 114 -2.82 5.85 13.69
N ARG A 115 -3.13 5.10 14.74
CA ARG A 115 -2.17 4.30 15.52
C ARG A 115 -2.82 3.02 16.03
N ALA A 116 -2.05 1.95 16.14
CA ALA A 116 -2.49 0.71 16.79
C ALA A 116 -2.10 0.75 18.27
N CYS A 117 -2.95 0.20 19.13
CA CYS A 117 -2.76 0.12 20.56
C CYS A 117 -3.22 -1.24 21.08
N VAL A 118 -2.71 -1.64 22.25
CA VAL A 118 -3.12 -2.86 22.95
C VAL A 118 -3.84 -2.45 24.23
N ASP A 119 -5.05 -2.96 24.44
CA ASP A 119 -5.82 -2.74 25.65
C ASP A 119 -5.31 -3.66 26.77
N VAL A 120 -4.47 -3.10 27.64
CA VAL A 120 -3.87 -3.87 28.74
C VAL A 120 -4.73 -3.84 30.02
N GLN A 121 -5.87 -3.14 30.00
CA GLN A 121 -6.85 -2.93 31.09
C GLN A 121 -6.31 -2.32 32.40
N LEU A 122 -5.01 -2.48 32.69
CA LEU A 122 -4.31 -2.02 33.88
C LEU A 122 -3.04 -1.27 33.47
N GLY A 123 -3.14 0.06 33.42
CA GLY A 123 -2.03 0.95 33.06
C GLY A 123 -2.33 1.80 31.83
N GLY A 124 -1.29 2.43 31.28
CA GLY A 124 -1.38 3.12 30.00
C GLY A 124 -1.23 2.13 28.85
N ASP A 125 -2.16 2.15 27.91
CA ASP A 125 -2.14 1.26 26.75
C ASP A 125 -0.89 1.52 25.89
N PRO A 126 -0.06 0.48 25.64
CA PRO A 126 1.06 0.63 24.72
C PRO A 126 0.50 0.85 23.31
N CYS A 127 1.00 1.89 22.66
CA CYS A 127 0.57 2.31 21.34
C CYS A 127 1.76 2.49 20.41
N SER A 128 1.52 2.26 19.12
CA SER A 128 2.42 2.67 18.06
C SER A 128 2.54 4.19 17.99
N LYS A 129 3.54 4.66 17.23
CA LYS A 129 3.54 6.05 16.75
C LYS A 129 2.33 6.28 15.84
N TRP A 130 1.92 7.54 15.72
CA TRP A 130 0.94 7.96 14.73
C TRP A 130 1.51 7.83 13.32
N VAL A 131 0.74 7.22 12.44
CA VAL A 131 0.98 7.09 11.00
C VAL A 131 -0.04 7.95 10.27
N ALA A 132 0.38 8.59 9.18
CA ALA A 132 -0.47 9.48 8.39
C ALA A 132 -0.60 8.93 6.97
N ASP A 133 -1.82 8.92 6.46
CA ASP A 133 -2.16 8.47 5.11
C ASP A 133 -3.25 9.36 4.49
N HIS A 134 -3.54 9.08 3.22
CA HIS A 134 -4.64 9.70 2.51
C HIS A 134 -5.23 8.75 1.46
N ASN A 135 -6.50 8.97 1.14
CA ASN A 135 -7.17 8.27 0.04
C ASN A 135 -7.06 9.06 -1.26
#